data_AF-A0A7K6IZS8-F1
#
_entry.id   AF-A0A7K6IZS8-F1
#
_cell.length_a   1.000
_cell.length_b   1.000
_cell.length_c   1.000
_cell.angle_alpha   90.00
_cell.angle_beta   90.00
_cell.angle_gamma   90.00
#
_symmetry.space_group_name_H-M   'P 1'
#
loop_
_entity.id
_entity.type
_entity.pdbx_description
1 polymer ?
#
loop_
_entity_poly.entity_id
_entity_poly.type
_entity_poly.pdbx_seq_one_letter_code
_entity_poly.pdbx_strand_id
1 'polypeptide(L)'
;DIQVKELEKRASGQAFELILSPRSKEAVPEFPLSPPKKKDVSLEEIQKKLEAAEERRKSHEAEVLKQLAEKREHEKEVLQKAIEENNNFSKMAEEKLT
;
A
#
# COMPACT_ATOMS: atom_id res chain seq x y z
N ASP A 1 50.95 27.12 -12.04
CA ASP A 1 51.62 26.17 -11.13
C ASP A 1 50.66 25.03 -10.86
N ILE A 2 51.13 23.78 -10.91
CA ILE A 2 50.29 22.57 -10.78
C ILE A 2 50.60 21.93 -9.43
N GLN A 3 49.57 21.68 -8.62
CA GLN A 3 49.75 21.04 -7.31
C GLN A 3 49.20 19.62 -7.33
N VAL A 4 50.00 18.67 -6.87
CA VAL A 4 49.62 17.26 -6.74
C VAL A 4 49.64 16.89 -5.26
N LYS A 5 48.52 16.37 -4.76
CA LYS A 5 48.40 15.84 -3.41
C LYS A 5 48.17 14.34 -3.49
N GLU A 6 49.12 13.55 -3.02
CA GLU A 6 48.94 12.09 -2.97
C GLU A 6 47.90 11.73 -1.90
N LEU A 7 46.97 10.82 -2.23
CA LEU A 7 45.95 10.35 -1.30
C LEU A 7 46.29 8.95 -0.78
N GLU A 8 46.40 7.98 -1.68
CA GLU A 8 46.59 6.58 -1.28
C GLU A 8 47.35 5.80 -2.34
N LYS A 9 48.19 4.86 -1.90
CA LYS A 9 48.87 3.89 -2.75
C LYS A 9 48.56 2.49 -2.23
N ARG A 10 48.07 1.62 -3.11
CA ARG A 10 47.82 0.20 -2.83
C ARG A 10 48.46 -0.64 -3.92
N ALA A 11 48.56 -1.96 -3.71
CA ALA A 11 49.10 -2.88 -4.71
C ALA A 11 48.36 -2.79 -6.06
N SER A 12 47.07 -2.44 -6.05
CA SER A 12 46.23 -2.30 -7.25
C SER A 12 46.33 -0.93 -7.93
N GLY A 13 47.06 0.05 -7.37
CA GLY A 13 47.21 1.37 -7.99
C GLY A 13 47.41 2.52 -7.01
N GLN A 14 47.35 3.74 -7.54
CA GLN A 14 47.57 4.98 -6.81
C GLN A 14 46.45 5.99 -7.05
N ALA A 15 46.07 6.71 -6.00
CA ALA A 15 45.14 7.82 -6.01
C ALA A 15 45.84 9.12 -5.58
N PHE A 16 45.56 10.21 -6.29
CA PHE A 16 46.04 11.55 -6.00
C PHE A 16 45.03 12.59 -6.47
N GLU A 17 45.07 13.77 -5.85
CA GLU A 17 44.28 14.95 -6.22
C GLU A 17 45.19 15.90 -7.00
N LEU A 18 44.75 16.29 -8.20
CA LEU A 18 45.44 17.22 -9.07
C LEU A 18 44.70 18.57 -9.05
N ILE A 19 45.36 19.60 -8.53
CA ILE A 19 44.81 20.95 -8.44
C ILE A 19 45.51 21.81 -9.49
N LEU A 20 44.79 22.09 -10.58
CA LEU A 20 45.25 22.95 -11.68
C LEU A 20 45.14 24.44 -11.35
N SER A 21 44.24 24.80 -10.41
CA SER A 21 44.05 26.16 -9.91
C SER A 21 43.42 26.08 -8.51
N PRO A 22 43.83 26.91 -7.53
CA PRO A 22 43.18 26.96 -6.22
C PRO A 22 41.69 27.28 -6.38
N ARG A 23 40.82 26.59 -5.63
CA ARG A 23 39.39 26.94 -5.57
C ARG A 23 39.26 28.41 -5.16
N SER A 24 38.51 29.21 -5.93
CA SER A 24 38.03 30.50 -5.44
C SER A 24 37.18 30.23 -4.19
N LYS A 25 37.38 31.03 -3.13
CA LYS A 25 36.69 30.84 -1.84
C LYS A 25 35.15 30.98 -1.94
N GLU A 26 34.65 31.38 -3.11
CA GLU A 26 33.24 31.69 -3.39
C GLU A 26 32.46 30.54 -4.04
N ALA A 27 33.11 29.44 -4.45
CA ALA A 27 32.43 28.32 -5.09
C ALA A 27 32.26 27.12 -4.13
N VAL A 28 31.59 27.34 -2.99
CA VAL A 28 30.82 26.26 -2.38
C VAL A 28 29.56 26.14 -3.24
N PRO A 29 29.30 25.01 -3.91
CA PRO A 29 28.06 24.86 -4.65
C PRO A 29 26.89 24.96 -3.66
N GLU A 30 26.17 26.08 -3.67
CA GLU A 30 24.89 26.25 -2.96
C GLU A 30 23.76 25.58 -3.75
N PHE A 31 24.04 24.38 -4.26
CA PHE A 31 23.10 23.57 -4.99
C PHE A 31 22.97 22.25 -4.23
N PRO A 32 21.79 21.90 -3.71
CA PRO A 32 21.60 20.58 -3.13
C PRO A 32 21.62 19.57 -4.29
N LEU A 33 22.82 19.09 -4.65
CA LEU A 33 23.05 18.06 -5.66
C LEU A 33 22.58 16.66 -5.21
N SER A 34 21.95 16.57 -4.03
CA SER A 34 21.37 15.34 -3.51
C SER A 34 19.97 15.64 -2.97
N PRO A 35 19.00 14.74 -3.21
CA PRO A 35 17.73 14.78 -2.50
C PRO A 35 18.01 14.98 -1.00
N PRO A 36 17.19 15.79 -0.29
CA PRO A 36 17.36 15.96 1.15
C PRO A 36 17.44 14.57 1.77
N LYS A 37 18.43 14.34 2.64
CA LYS A 37 18.58 13.08 3.36
C LYS A 37 17.22 12.75 3.97
N LYS A 38 16.52 11.78 3.39
CA LYS A 38 15.25 11.32 3.95
C LYS A 38 15.60 10.81 5.34
N LYS A 39 14.80 11.17 6.34
CA LYS A 39 14.90 10.54 7.66
C LYS A 39 14.84 9.03 7.43
N ASP A 40 15.80 8.30 7.98
CA ASP A 40 15.81 6.85 7.88
C ASP A 40 14.51 6.34 8.51
N VAL A 41 13.65 5.76 7.67
CA VAL A 41 12.38 5.17 8.09
C VAL A 41 12.74 3.93 8.91
N SER A 42 12.26 3.85 10.14
CA SER A 42 12.60 2.69 10.98
C SER A 42 11.94 1.41 10.43
N LEU A 43 12.48 0.25 10.79
CA LEU A 43 11.87 -1.03 10.43
C LEU A 43 10.41 -1.11 10.91
N GLU A 44 10.14 -0.59 12.11
CA GLU A 44 8.80 -0.55 12.72
C GLU A 44 7.83 0.33 11.91
N GLU A 45 8.28 1.50 11.46
CA GLU A 45 7.46 2.40 10.63
C GLU A 45 7.13 1.78 9.26
N ILE A 46 8.06 1.03 8.68
CA ILE A 46 7.83 0.29 7.43
C ILE A 46 6.79 -0.81 7.67
N GLN A 47 6.97 -1.62 8.72
CA GLN A 47 6.04 -2.69 9.08
C GLN A 47 4.63 -2.15 9.32
N LYS A 48 4.51 -1.07 10.09
CA LYS A 48 3.23 -0.41 10.37
C LYS A 48 2.51 0.07 9.11
N LYS A 49 3.25 0.59 8.12
CA LYS A 49 2.68 1.00 6.84
C LYS A 49 2.19 -0.18 6.00
N LEU A 50 2.91 -1.30 6.02
CA LEU A 50 2.53 -2.53 5.35
C LEU A 50 1.28 -3.15 5.98
N GLU A 51 1.26 -3.25 7.32
CA GLU A 51 0.11 -3.75 8.07
C GLU A 51 -1.14 -2.88 7.84
N ALA A 52 -1.00 -1.56 7.86
CA ALA A 52 -2.12 -0.66 7.55
C ALA A 52 -2.67 -0.85 6.13
N ALA A 53 -1.83 -1.21 5.16
CA ALA A 53 -2.27 -1.52 3.80
C ALA A 53 -2.99 -2.88 3.73
N GLU A 54 -2.50 -3.85 4.48
CA GLU A 54 -3.13 -5.16 4.61
C GLU A 54 -4.49 -5.09 5.30
N GLU A 55 -4.64 -4.31 6.38
CA GLU A 55 -5.92 -4.14 7.05
C GLU A 55 -6.95 -3.45 6.15
N ARG A 56 -6.54 -2.46 5.34
CA ARG A 56 -7.44 -1.89 4.32
C ARG A 56 -7.91 -2.93 3.29
N ARG A 57 -7.01 -3.83 2.87
CA ARG A 57 -7.35 -4.92 1.94
C ARG A 57 -8.37 -5.87 2.57
N LYS A 58 -8.11 -6.35 3.78
CA LYS A 58 -9.00 -7.26 4.52
C LYS A 58 -10.36 -6.64 4.80
N SER A 59 -10.38 -5.37 5.22
CA SER A 59 -11.63 -4.65 5.49
C SER A 59 -12.50 -4.54 4.23
N HIS A 60 -11.90 -4.24 3.07
CA HIS A 60 -12.63 -4.20 1.82
C HIS A 60 -13.17 -5.56 1.41
N GLU A 61 -12.36 -6.62 1.54
CA GLU A 61 -12.77 -7.99 1.27
C GLU A 61 -13.93 -8.43 2.18
N ALA A 62 -13.86 -8.12 3.48
CA ALA A 62 -14.91 -8.42 4.43
C ALA A 62 -16.23 -7.72 4.09
N GLU A 63 -16.19 -6.45 3.67
CA GLU A 63 -17.38 -5.71 3.23
C GLU A 63 -18.03 -6.34 1.99
N VAL A 64 -17.22 -6.74 1.01
CA VAL A 64 -17.73 -7.43 -0.19
C VAL A 64 -18.37 -8.77 0.18
N LEU A 65 -17.75 -9.55 1.07
CA LEU A 65 -18.31 -10.81 1.55
C LEU A 65 -19.61 -10.61 2.33
N LYS A 66 -19.71 -9.55 3.15
CA LYS A 66 -20.93 -9.18 3.88
C LYS A 66 -22.08 -8.89 2.93
N GLN A 67 -21.87 -8.04 1.93
CA GLN A 67 -22.89 -7.71 0.92
C GLN A 67 -23.33 -8.95 0.13
N LEU A 68 -22.39 -9.83 -0.19
CA LEU A 68 -22.72 -11.09 -0.86
C LEU A 68 -23.57 -11.99 0.03
N ALA A 69 -23.25 -12.11 1.33
CA ALA A 69 -24.04 -12.89 2.28
C ALA A 69 -25.46 -12.33 2.44
N GLU A 70 -25.61 -11.01 2.59
CA GLU A 70 -26.91 -10.32 2.65
C GLU A 70 -27.76 -10.63 1.39
N LYS A 71 -27.16 -10.57 0.20
CA LYS A 71 -27.86 -10.92 -1.04
C LYS A 71 -28.31 -12.38 -1.06
N ARG A 72 -27.48 -13.30 -0.58
CA ARG A 72 -27.82 -14.74 -0.51
C ARG A 72 -28.93 -15.03 0.51
N GLU A 73 -28.96 -14.28 1.61
CA GLU A 73 -30.06 -14.36 2.58
C GLU A 73 -31.36 -13.87 1.96
N HIS A 74 -31.33 -12.72 1.29
CA HIS A 74 -32.50 -12.19 0.60
C HIS A 74 -33.06 -13.13 -0.46
N GLU A 75 -32.19 -13.78 -1.26
CA GLU A 75 -32.61 -14.79 -2.24
C GLU A 75 -33.37 -15.95 -1.59
N LYS A 76 -32.95 -16.39 -0.39
CA LYS A 76 -33.64 -17.45 0.37
C LYS A 76 -34.98 -16.97 0.92
N GLU A 77 -35.03 -15.76 1.48
CA GLU A 77 -36.27 -15.17 2.00
C GLU A 77 -37.34 -15.05 0.92
N VAL A 78 -36.96 -14.60 -0.28
CA VAL A 78 -37.89 -14.47 -1.42
C VAL A 78 -38.45 -15.83 -1.82
N LEU A 79 -37.60 -16.86 -1.91
CA LEU A 79 -38.05 -18.21 -2.25
C LEU A 79 -38.98 -18.79 -1.18
N GLN A 80 -38.62 -18.63 0.09
CA GLN A 80 -39.45 -19.07 1.21
C GLN A 80 -40.81 -18.37 1.20
N LYS A 81 -40.84 -17.06 1.01
CA LYS A 81 -42.08 -16.28 0.95
C LYS A 81 -42.98 -16.73 -0.20
N ALA A 82 -42.42 -17.02 -1.38
CA ALA A 82 -43.21 -17.54 -2.50
C ALA A 82 -43.87 -18.88 -2.18
N ILE A 83 -43.18 -19.78 -1.46
CA ILE A 83 -43.72 -21.06 -1.01
C ILE A 83 -44.83 -20.84 0.04
N GLU A 84 -44.59 -19.96 1.01
CA GLU A 84 -45.55 -19.64 2.06
C GLU A 84 -46.84 -19.02 1.49
N GLU A 85 -46.73 -18.07 0.57
CA GLU A 85 -47.88 -17.45 -0.10
C GLU A 85 -48.69 -18.49 -0.90
N ASN A 86 -48.02 -19.39 -1.63
CA ASN A 86 -48.68 -20.46 -2.36
C ASN A 86 -49.43 -21.45 -1.44
N ASN A 87 -48.81 -21.84 -0.33
CA ASN A 87 -49.43 -22.69 0.67
C ASN A 87 -50.63 -22.00 1.33
N ASN A 88 -50.51 -20.71 1.64
CA ASN A 88 -51.59 -19.92 2.22
C ASN A 88 -52.77 -19.75 1.26
N PHE A 89 -52.51 -19.50 -0.02
CA PHE A 89 -53.56 -19.46 -1.04
C PHE A 89 -54.31 -20.79 -1.14
N SER A 90 -53.58 -21.90 -1.17
CA SER A 90 -54.17 -23.25 -1.23
C SER A 90 -55.07 -23.50 -0.01
N LYS A 91 -54.57 -23.19 1.19
CA LYS A 91 -55.34 -23.34 2.44
C LYS A 91 -56.61 -22.48 2.46
N MET A 92 -56.52 -21.20 2.08
CA MET A 92 -57.69 -20.32 2.02
C MET A 92 -58.71 -20.76 0.97
N ALA A 93 -58.26 -21.35 -0.14
CA ALA A 93 -59.15 -21.89 -1.17
C ALA A 93 -59.89 -23.12 -0.66
N GLU A 94 -59.20 -24.05 0.00
CA GLU A 94 -59.79 -25.23 0.63
C GLU A 94 -60.86 -24.84 1.68
N GLU A 95 -60.52 -23.92 2.60
CA GLU A 95 -61.46 -23.45 3.63
C GLU A 95 -62.75 -22.82 3.06
N LYS A 96 -62.67 -22.16 1.90
CA LYS A 96 -63.84 -21.55 1.23
C LYS A 96 -64.68 -22.53 0.42
N LEU A 97 -64.10 -23.67 0.03
CA LEU A 97 -64.79 -24.74 -0.70
C LEU A 97 -65.48 -25.74 0.23
N THR A 98 -65.24 -25.64 1.55
CA THR A 98 -65.80 -26.50 2.59
C THR A 98 -66.97 -25.80 3.28
#